data_AF-A0AA88V9F6-F1
#
_entry.id   AF-A0AA88V9F6-F1
#
_cell.length_a   1.000
_cell.length_b   1.000
_cell.length_c   1.000
_cell.angle_alpha   90.00
_cell.angle_beta   90.00
_cell.angle_gamma   90.00
#
_symmetry.space_group_name_H-M   'P 1'
#
loop_
_entity.id
_entity.type
_entity.pdbx_description
1 polymer ?
#
loop_
_entity_poly.entity_id
_entity_poly.type
_entity_poly.pdbx_seq_one_letter_code
_entity_poly.pdbx_strand_id
1 'polypeptide(L)'
;MVSGYRRSLSFPNPPASKLGKRAIHVRSTSLPCSRSHPLISQLKDQINYLKTTWSGTGNQAASSGWLCDGLKQLKAIHESLDDLLQLPQARESLRRHSGWIEKLLDDILGLVDVYGIFQSLVLTLRQDHLAAQVSVRRRDDSKAAAYAKALRKFAYEMDKLVSALGKCSAPVGFEPACDGDAELAEITRDVNEVTAMVSATLLCGISSSFTLQKSSWMGMRLSRKASLDHDKGVKEFQQVGALGRFWELRKKGDEEVKMVLQRMAEMEGCIGEIECGSEKVFRSLMNTRVSLLNVLTQ
;
A
#
# COMPACT_ATOMS: atom_id res chain seq x y z
N MET A 1 61.51 -22.96 -26.24
CA MET A 1 60.83 -22.17 -25.19
C MET A 1 61.52 -20.83 -25.07
N VAL A 2 60.73 -19.77 -25.10
CA VAL A 2 61.11 -18.38 -25.37
C VAL A 2 61.81 -17.76 -24.17
N SER A 3 62.99 -17.16 -24.37
CA SER A 3 63.46 -16.06 -23.52
C SER A 3 64.44 -15.21 -24.32
N GLY A 4 63.92 -14.11 -24.88
CA GLY A 4 64.67 -13.17 -25.69
C GLY A 4 64.41 -11.74 -25.23
N TYR A 5 65.48 -11.10 -24.78
CA TYR A 5 65.76 -9.65 -24.77
C TYR A 5 64.82 -8.71 -23.99
N ARG A 6 65.30 -8.27 -22.80
CA ARG A 6 65.06 -6.90 -22.32
C ARG A 6 65.92 -5.95 -23.16
N ARG A 7 65.32 -4.99 -23.85
CA ARG A 7 66.00 -3.79 -24.35
C ARG A 7 65.67 -2.63 -23.41
N SER A 8 66.66 -2.16 -22.67
CA SER A 8 66.60 -0.88 -21.97
C SER A 8 66.89 0.21 -22.99
N LEU A 9 65.88 1.02 -23.34
CA LEU A 9 66.06 2.20 -24.17
C LEU A 9 66.31 3.40 -23.24
N SER A 10 67.57 3.83 -23.15
CA SER A 10 67.94 5.10 -22.52
C SER A 10 67.77 6.20 -23.56
N PHE A 11 66.86 7.15 -23.33
CA PHE A 11 66.80 8.38 -24.11
C PHE A 11 67.60 9.49 -23.41
N PRO A 12 68.37 10.33 -24.14
CA PRO A 12 69.05 11.47 -23.55
C PRO A 12 68.05 12.59 -23.19
N ASN A 13 68.14 13.14 -21.98
CA ASN A 13 67.41 14.36 -21.61
C ASN A 13 67.99 15.57 -22.37
N PRO A 14 67.15 16.44 -22.98
CA PRO A 14 67.60 17.76 -23.44
C PRO A 14 67.65 18.77 -22.27
N PRO A 15 68.43 19.86 -22.38
CA PRO A 15 68.67 20.77 -21.27
C PRO A 15 67.44 21.60 -20.93
N ALA A 16 67.21 21.78 -19.62
CA ALA A 16 66.10 22.53 -19.06
C ALA A 16 66.12 24.00 -19.50
N SER A 17 65.14 24.41 -20.30
CA SER A 17 64.77 25.81 -20.46
C SER A 17 63.77 26.20 -19.37
N LYS A 18 64.10 27.26 -18.63
CA LYS A 18 63.27 27.86 -17.58
C LYS A 18 62.03 28.49 -18.22
N LEU A 19 60.89 27.81 -18.19
CA LEU A 19 59.58 28.44 -18.46
C LEU A 19 58.70 28.31 -17.21
N GLY A 20 58.15 29.44 -16.78
CA GLY A 20 57.43 29.60 -15.52
C GLY A 20 56.34 28.54 -15.30
N LYS A 21 56.33 27.99 -14.08
CA LYS A 21 55.25 27.11 -13.60
C LYS A 21 53.92 27.88 -13.62
N ARG A 22 53.16 27.78 -14.71
CA ARG A 22 51.71 27.90 -14.59
C ARG A 22 51.23 26.60 -13.96
N ALA A 23 50.80 26.67 -12.71
CA ALA A 23 50.04 25.61 -12.10
C ALA A 23 48.78 25.40 -12.95
N ILE A 24 48.78 24.37 -13.79
CA ILE A 24 47.55 23.92 -14.45
C ILE A 24 46.71 23.33 -13.33
N HIS A 25 45.75 24.12 -12.85
CA HIS A 25 44.74 23.63 -11.94
C HIS A 25 43.91 22.62 -12.72
N VAL A 26 44.24 21.33 -12.57
CA VAL A 26 43.38 20.23 -13.02
C VAL A 26 42.11 20.33 -12.19
N ARG A 27 41.13 21.07 -12.69
CA ARG A 27 39.77 20.99 -12.18
C ARG A 27 39.25 19.65 -12.65
N SER A 28 39.01 18.74 -11.71
CA SER A 28 38.28 17.51 -11.95
C SER A 28 36.99 17.87 -12.66
N THR A 29 36.84 17.43 -13.91
CA THR A 29 35.56 17.45 -14.61
C THR A 29 34.75 16.27 -14.08
N SER A 30 34.20 16.40 -12.88
CA SER A 30 33.10 15.54 -12.49
C SER A 30 31.93 15.94 -13.38
N LEU A 31 31.71 15.16 -14.45
CA LEU A 31 30.42 15.20 -15.12
C LEU A 31 29.37 14.92 -14.03
N PRO A 32 28.32 15.76 -13.89
CA PRO A 32 27.22 15.41 -13.00
C PRO A 32 26.77 14.02 -13.42
N CYS A 33 26.89 13.05 -12.52
CA CYS A 33 26.38 11.72 -12.78
C CYS A 33 24.90 11.89 -13.16
N SER A 34 24.52 11.37 -14.33
CA SER A 34 23.14 11.15 -14.76
C SER A 34 22.48 10.05 -13.90
N ARG A 35 22.70 10.10 -12.58
CA ARG A 35 22.21 9.15 -11.61
C ARG A 35 20.96 9.79 -11.02
N SER A 36 19.85 9.07 -11.15
CA SER A 36 18.59 9.43 -10.53
C SER A 36 18.79 9.72 -9.03
N HIS A 37 17.98 10.62 -8.48
CA HIS A 37 18.08 11.00 -7.09
C HIS A 37 17.94 9.75 -6.19
N PRO A 38 18.73 9.59 -5.10
CA PRO A 38 18.67 8.40 -4.26
C PRO A 38 17.26 8.06 -3.75
N LEU A 39 16.44 9.08 -3.44
CA LEU A 39 15.02 8.88 -3.08
C LEU A 39 14.17 8.27 -4.20
N ILE A 40 14.43 8.62 -5.46
CA ILE A 40 13.71 8.04 -6.60
C ILE A 40 14.08 6.56 -6.73
N SER A 41 15.37 6.21 -6.57
CA SER A 41 15.81 4.81 -6.59
C SER A 41 15.18 4.01 -5.44
N GLN A 42 15.14 4.57 -4.23
CA GLN A 42 14.47 3.97 -3.08
C GLN A 42 12.97 3.76 -3.32
N LEU A 43 12.27 4.73 -3.90
CA LEU A 43 10.86 4.60 -4.25
C LEU A 43 10.65 3.51 -5.31
N LYS A 44 11.50 3.45 -6.35
CA LYS A 44 11.46 2.37 -7.36
C LYS A 44 11.60 0.99 -6.72
N ASP A 45 12.50 0.84 -5.76
CA ASP A 45 12.69 -0.41 -5.03
C ASP A 45 11.47 -0.76 -4.17
N GLN A 46 10.90 0.21 -3.44
CA GLN A 46 9.67 0.03 -2.65
C GLN A 46 8.47 -0.36 -3.52
N ILE A 47 8.30 0.30 -4.68
CA ILE A 47 7.24 0.02 -5.66
C ILE A 47 7.39 -1.41 -6.19
N ASN A 48 8.60 -1.80 -6.60
CA ASN A 48 8.87 -3.13 -7.14
C ASN A 48 8.65 -4.22 -6.08
N TYR A 49 9.05 -3.96 -4.84
CA TYR A 49 8.78 -4.86 -3.72
C TYR A 49 7.26 -5.06 -3.51
N LEU A 50 6.49 -3.97 -3.52
CA LEU A 50 5.03 -4.04 -3.39
C LEU A 50 4.38 -4.75 -4.59
N LYS A 51 4.75 -4.40 -5.83
CA LYS A 51 4.27 -5.07 -7.06
C LYS A 51 4.55 -6.57 -7.02
N THR A 52 5.74 -7.00 -6.61
CA THR A 52 6.08 -8.43 -6.56
C THR A 52 5.34 -9.18 -5.43
N THR A 53 5.20 -8.55 -4.26
CA THR A 53 4.58 -9.17 -3.08
C THR A 53 3.05 -9.18 -3.15
N TRP A 54 2.43 -8.21 -3.84
CA TRP A 54 0.98 -7.98 -3.82
C TRP A 54 0.24 -8.26 -5.15
N SER A 55 0.94 -8.38 -6.29
CA SER A 55 0.29 -8.67 -7.59
C SER A 55 -0.03 -10.15 -7.83
N GLY A 56 0.44 -11.07 -6.98
CA GLY A 56 0.35 -12.53 -7.18
C GLY A 56 -0.42 -13.33 -6.12
N THR A 57 -1.03 -12.67 -5.13
CA THR A 57 -1.55 -13.33 -3.91
C THR A 57 -2.91 -14.01 -4.05
N GLY A 58 -3.38 -14.27 -5.28
CA GLY A 58 -4.67 -14.93 -5.55
C GLY A 58 -4.88 -16.33 -4.90
N ASN A 59 -3.84 -16.91 -4.28
CA ASN A 59 -3.83 -18.27 -3.72
C ASN A 59 -3.30 -18.38 -2.27
N GLN A 60 -2.99 -17.27 -1.58
CA GLN A 60 -2.57 -17.34 -0.17
C GLN A 60 -3.66 -16.71 0.71
N ALA A 61 -4.22 -17.50 1.61
CA ALA A 61 -5.09 -16.97 2.65
C ALA A 61 -4.34 -15.92 3.47
N ALA A 62 -4.71 -14.66 3.24
CA ALA A 62 -4.14 -13.49 3.88
C ALA A 62 -4.18 -13.66 5.41
N SER A 63 -3.15 -13.20 6.10
CA SER A 63 -3.16 -13.09 7.56
C SER A 63 -3.34 -11.62 7.97
N SER A 64 -3.78 -11.40 9.20
CA SER A 64 -3.77 -10.07 9.81
C SER A 64 -2.39 -9.41 9.71
N GLY A 65 -1.32 -10.17 9.96
CA GLY A 65 0.06 -9.70 9.83
C GLY A 65 0.42 -9.25 8.41
N TRP A 66 -0.08 -9.94 7.37
CA TRP A 66 0.14 -9.53 5.97
C TRP A 66 -0.60 -8.24 5.63
N LEU A 67 -1.83 -8.06 6.13
CA LEU A 67 -2.55 -6.78 6.00
C LEU A 67 -1.78 -5.64 6.68
N CYS A 68 -1.31 -5.87 7.90
CA CYS A 68 -0.56 -4.89 8.68
C CYS A 68 0.78 -4.54 8.02
N ASP A 69 1.45 -5.49 7.39
CA ASP A 69 2.64 -5.22 6.58
C ASP A 69 2.29 -4.32 5.39
N GLY A 70 1.24 -4.63 4.64
CA GLY A 70 0.78 -3.78 3.53
C GLY A 70 0.54 -2.33 3.96
N LEU A 71 -0.19 -2.12 5.06
CA LEU A 71 -0.42 -0.78 5.61
C LEU A 71 0.88 -0.08 6.03
N LYS A 72 1.85 -0.81 6.61
CA LYS A 72 3.17 -0.26 6.96
C LYS A 72 3.96 0.16 5.72
N GLN A 73 3.94 -0.65 4.66
CA GLN A 73 4.65 -0.34 3.41
C GLN A 73 4.00 0.85 2.69
N LEU A 74 2.67 0.95 2.68
CA LEU A 74 1.95 2.10 2.13
C LEU A 74 2.24 3.39 2.90
N LYS A 75 2.35 3.32 4.23
CA LYS A 75 2.83 4.48 5.01
C LYS A 75 4.23 4.90 4.55
N ALA A 76 5.16 3.94 4.47
CA ALA A 76 6.56 4.21 4.15
C ALA A 76 6.74 4.79 2.74
N ILE A 77 6.01 4.31 1.74
CA ILE A 77 6.11 4.84 0.37
C ILE A 77 5.57 6.28 0.27
N HIS A 78 4.52 6.62 1.02
CA HIS A 78 3.99 7.98 1.05
C HIS A 78 4.88 8.95 1.85
N GLU A 79 5.57 8.47 2.90
CA GLU A 79 6.61 9.25 3.58
C GLU A 79 7.80 9.53 2.65
N SER A 80 8.31 8.51 1.93
CA SER A 80 9.35 8.70 0.92
C SER A 80 8.92 9.65 -0.22
N LEU A 81 7.64 9.59 -0.63
CA LEU A 81 7.08 10.50 -1.63
C LEU A 81 7.02 11.92 -1.08
N ASP A 82 6.58 12.11 0.16
CA ASP A 82 6.56 13.42 0.81
C ASP A 82 7.97 14.04 0.85
N ASP A 83 8.97 13.27 1.27
CA ASP A 83 10.38 13.68 1.27
C ASP A 83 10.87 14.09 -0.13
N LEU A 84 10.48 13.34 -1.17
CA LEU A 84 10.79 13.68 -2.57
C LEU A 84 10.15 15.00 -2.98
N LEU A 85 8.88 15.24 -2.63
CA LEU A 85 8.14 16.47 -2.94
C LEU A 85 8.67 17.70 -2.19
N GLN A 86 9.42 17.51 -1.10
CA GLN A 86 10.08 18.59 -0.39
C GLN A 86 11.36 19.10 -1.08
N LEU A 87 11.93 18.34 -2.04
CA LEU A 87 13.13 18.75 -2.76
C LEU A 87 12.87 19.96 -3.68
N PRO A 88 13.76 20.97 -3.71
CA PRO A 88 13.61 22.14 -4.58
C PRO A 88 13.41 21.77 -6.05
N GLN A 89 14.16 20.79 -6.56
CA GLN A 89 14.07 20.34 -7.94
C GLN A 89 12.69 19.75 -8.26
N ALA A 90 12.15 18.93 -7.35
CA ALA A 90 10.82 18.35 -7.52
C ALA A 90 9.73 19.43 -7.52
N ARG A 91 9.86 20.42 -6.62
CA ARG A 91 8.92 21.55 -6.56
C ARG A 91 8.96 22.41 -7.82
N GLU A 92 10.15 22.72 -8.33
CA GLU A 92 10.32 23.47 -9.58
C GLU A 92 9.77 22.72 -10.79
N SER A 93 9.98 21.40 -10.87
CA SER A 93 9.37 20.55 -11.90
C SER A 93 7.85 20.58 -11.83
N LEU A 94 7.29 20.36 -10.64
CA LEU A 94 5.85 20.37 -10.43
C LEU A 94 5.24 21.74 -10.79
N ARG A 95 5.84 22.86 -10.36
CA ARG A 95 5.35 24.22 -10.67
C ARG A 95 5.30 24.53 -12.16
N ARG A 96 6.23 23.98 -12.94
CA ARG A 96 6.24 24.14 -14.41
C ARG A 96 5.07 23.41 -15.08
N HIS A 97 4.46 22.44 -14.39
CA HIS A 97 3.45 21.54 -14.94
C HIS A 97 2.20 21.52 -14.04
N SER A 98 1.46 22.63 -13.99
CA SER A 98 0.30 22.80 -13.09
C SER A 98 -0.76 21.70 -13.23
N GLY A 99 -1.09 21.29 -14.47
CA GLY A 99 -2.07 20.23 -14.73
C GLY A 99 -1.64 18.85 -14.18
N TRP A 100 -0.33 18.60 -14.05
CA TRP A 100 0.17 17.39 -13.41
C TRP A 100 0.03 17.47 -11.89
N ILE A 101 0.33 18.61 -11.25
CA ILE A 101 0.07 18.77 -9.81
C ILE A 101 -1.42 18.59 -9.51
N GLU A 102 -2.30 19.22 -10.28
CA GLU A 102 -3.76 19.13 -10.09
C GLU A 102 -4.22 17.67 -10.17
N LYS A 103 -3.74 16.93 -11.17
CA LYS A 103 -4.05 15.50 -11.31
C LYS A 103 -3.52 14.67 -10.14
N LEU A 104 -2.27 14.90 -9.73
CA LEU A 104 -1.66 14.20 -8.61
C LEU A 104 -2.41 14.50 -7.30
N LEU A 105 -2.85 15.75 -7.11
CA LEU A 105 -3.65 16.15 -5.96
C LEU A 105 -5.01 15.45 -5.96
N ASP A 106 -5.69 15.38 -7.11
CA ASP A 106 -6.96 14.66 -7.27
C ASP A 106 -6.82 13.16 -6.94
N ASP A 107 -5.73 12.53 -7.40
CA ASP A 107 -5.47 11.11 -7.12
C ASP A 107 -5.19 10.87 -5.62
N ILE A 108 -4.38 11.72 -4.99
CA ILE A 108 -4.13 11.65 -3.55
C ILE A 108 -5.42 11.92 -2.76
N LEU A 109 -6.25 12.87 -3.18
CA LEU A 109 -7.55 13.14 -2.56
C LEU A 109 -8.49 11.94 -2.64
N GLY A 110 -8.56 11.28 -3.80
CA GLY A 110 -9.34 10.05 -3.95
C GLY A 110 -8.90 8.96 -2.97
N LEU A 111 -7.59 8.80 -2.76
CA LEU A 111 -7.02 7.88 -1.77
C LEU A 111 -7.36 8.30 -0.33
N VAL A 112 -7.25 9.59 0.00
CA VAL A 112 -7.63 10.15 1.31
C VAL A 112 -9.09 9.85 1.63
N ASP A 113 -10.00 10.07 0.67
CA ASP A 113 -11.43 9.81 0.85
C ASP A 113 -11.69 8.32 1.11
N VAL A 114 -11.05 7.43 0.34
CA VAL A 114 -11.15 5.98 0.54
C VAL A 114 -10.70 5.58 1.95
N TYR A 115 -9.54 6.08 2.40
CA TYR A 115 -9.02 5.76 3.73
C TYR A 115 -9.86 6.39 4.85
N GLY A 116 -10.40 7.59 4.67
CA GLY A 116 -11.29 8.22 5.65
C GLY A 116 -12.61 7.46 5.85
N ILE A 117 -13.21 6.98 4.75
CA ILE A 117 -14.39 6.11 4.81
C ILE A 117 -14.01 4.75 5.42
N PHE A 118 -12.88 4.16 5.01
CA PHE A 118 -12.40 2.89 5.55
C PHE A 118 -12.24 2.94 7.08
N GLN A 119 -11.60 3.98 7.62
CA GLN A 119 -11.45 4.16 9.07
C GLN A 119 -12.81 4.25 9.77
N SER A 120 -13.74 5.01 9.22
CA SER A 120 -15.10 5.15 9.77
C SER A 120 -15.83 3.80 9.83
N LEU A 121 -15.64 2.96 8.82
CA LEU A 121 -16.20 1.61 8.76
C LEU A 121 -15.54 0.68 9.78
N VAL A 122 -14.21 0.71 9.92
CA VAL A 122 -13.46 -0.09 10.89
C VAL A 122 -13.86 0.27 12.32
N LEU A 123 -14.03 1.56 12.63
CA LEU A 123 -14.53 2.04 13.92
C LEU A 123 -15.94 1.51 14.22
N THR A 124 -16.83 1.55 13.23
CA THR A 124 -18.19 1.01 13.36
C THR A 124 -18.16 -0.50 13.62
N LEU A 125 -17.34 -1.24 12.86
CA LEU A 125 -17.15 -2.68 13.05
C LEU A 125 -16.64 -3.00 14.46
N ARG A 126 -15.69 -2.22 14.98
CA ARG A 126 -15.16 -2.38 16.34
C ARG A 126 -16.26 -2.25 17.39
N GLN A 127 -17.12 -1.25 17.27
CA GLN A 127 -18.24 -1.03 18.19
C GLN A 127 -19.24 -2.20 18.15
N ASP A 128 -19.61 -2.64 16.94
CA ASP A 128 -20.49 -3.79 16.74
C ASP A 128 -19.87 -5.08 17.30
N HIS A 129 -18.56 -5.26 17.14
CA HIS A 129 -17.80 -6.39 17.68
C HIS A 129 -17.83 -6.44 19.21
N LEU A 130 -17.57 -5.31 19.86
CA LEU A 130 -17.62 -5.20 21.33
C LEU A 130 -19.04 -5.48 21.87
N ALA A 131 -20.07 -4.94 21.22
CA ALA A 131 -21.46 -5.19 21.58
C ALA A 131 -21.83 -6.68 21.42
N ALA A 132 -21.31 -7.34 20.39
CA ALA A 132 -21.47 -8.78 20.18
C ALA A 132 -20.76 -9.58 21.28
N GLN A 133 -19.53 -9.20 21.66
CA GLN A 133 -18.75 -9.88 22.69
C GLN A 133 -19.45 -9.86 24.05
N VAL A 134 -20.04 -8.72 24.42
CA VAL A 134 -20.87 -8.60 25.65
C VAL A 134 -22.09 -9.53 25.59
N SER A 135 -22.69 -9.69 24.41
CA SER A 135 -23.86 -10.54 24.21
C SER A 135 -23.50 -12.03 24.28
N VAL A 136 -22.29 -12.42 23.82
CA VAL A 136 -21.77 -13.78 24.03
C VAL A 136 -21.68 -14.11 25.50
N ARG A 137 -21.08 -13.21 26.29
CA ARG A 137 -20.91 -13.41 27.74
C ARG A 137 -22.24 -13.59 28.45
N ARG A 138 -23.31 -12.94 27.95
CA ARG A 138 -24.68 -13.04 28.47
C ARG A 138 -25.50 -14.19 27.88
N ARG A 139 -24.96 -14.95 26.91
CA ARG A 139 -25.67 -15.98 26.12
C ARG A 139 -26.98 -15.46 25.52
N ASP A 140 -26.91 -14.23 25.01
CA ASP A 140 -28.00 -13.57 24.31
C ASP A 140 -27.85 -13.77 22.80
N ASP A 141 -28.67 -14.67 22.26
CA ASP A 141 -28.63 -15.03 20.84
C ASP A 141 -29.22 -13.93 19.93
N SER A 142 -29.98 -12.98 20.49
CA SER A 142 -30.67 -11.94 19.71
C SER A 142 -29.71 -10.98 19.00
N LYS A 143 -28.51 -10.74 19.57
CA LYS A 143 -27.52 -9.80 19.01
C LYS A 143 -26.56 -10.44 18.02
N ALA A 144 -26.54 -11.77 17.94
CA ALA A 144 -25.68 -12.51 17.01
C ALA A 144 -26.03 -12.24 15.55
N ALA A 145 -27.34 -12.28 15.25
CA ALA A 145 -27.85 -12.03 13.92
C ALA A 145 -27.60 -10.58 13.48
N ALA A 146 -27.67 -9.63 14.42
CA ALA A 146 -27.35 -8.23 14.17
C ALA A 146 -25.86 -8.06 13.83
N TYR A 147 -24.95 -8.68 14.59
CA TYR A 147 -23.52 -8.65 14.30
C TYR A 147 -23.18 -9.30 12.95
N ALA A 148 -23.78 -10.45 12.63
CA ALA A 148 -23.60 -11.09 11.31
C ALA A 148 -24.13 -10.23 10.15
N LYS A 149 -25.16 -9.38 10.39
CA LYS A 149 -25.62 -8.39 9.42
C LYS A 149 -24.62 -7.23 9.29
N ALA A 150 -24.06 -6.77 10.41
CA ALA A 150 -23.03 -5.73 10.43
C ALA A 150 -21.77 -6.17 9.64
N LEU A 151 -21.29 -7.39 9.84
CA LEU A 151 -20.16 -7.96 9.08
C LEU A 151 -20.42 -7.98 7.57
N ARG A 152 -21.62 -8.39 7.14
CA ARG A 152 -22.00 -8.39 5.72
C ARG A 152 -22.09 -6.98 5.14
N LYS A 153 -22.62 -6.03 5.92
CA LYS A 153 -22.67 -4.62 5.53
C LYS A 153 -21.25 -4.07 5.39
N PHE A 154 -20.37 -4.35 6.35
CA PHE A 154 -18.98 -3.94 6.32
C PHE A 154 -18.26 -4.46 5.07
N ALA A 155 -18.40 -5.76 4.76
CA ALA A 155 -17.87 -6.36 3.53
C ALA A 155 -18.34 -5.65 2.25
N TYR A 156 -19.66 -5.41 2.16
CA TYR A 156 -20.25 -4.72 1.03
C TYR A 156 -19.72 -3.29 0.86
N GLU A 157 -19.49 -2.57 1.96
CA GLU A 157 -18.87 -1.25 1.90
C GLU A 157 -17.37 -1.32 1.51
N MET A 158 -16.63 -2.37 1.91
CA MET A 158 -15.25 -2.60 1.41
C MET A 158 -15.25 -2.78 -0.12
N ASP A 159 -16.18 -3.56 -0.68
CA ASP A 159 -16.28 -3.77 -2.14
C ASP A 159 -16.57 -2.46 -2.90
N LYS A 160 -17.35 -1.56 -2.29
CA LYS A 160 -17.58 -0.21 -2.85
C LYS A 160 -16.31 0.62 -2.85
N LEU A 161 -15.51 0.55 -1.80
CA LEU A 161 -14.22 1.25 -1.73
C LEU A 161 -13.25 0.74 -2.79
N VAL A 162 -13.20 -0.57 -3.03
CA VAL A 162 -12.44 -1.17 -4.14
C VAL A 162 -12.90 -0.60 -5.49
N SER A 163 -14.22 -0.48 -5.67
CA SER A 163 -14.79 0.09 -6.88
C SER A 163 -14.49 1.59 -7.04
N ALA A 164 -14.30 2.32 -5.94
CA ALA A 164 -13.90 3.73 -5.95
C ALA A 164 -12.42 3.91 -6.34
N LEU A 165 -11.54 3.02 -5.87
CA LEU A 165 -10.10 3.02 -6.21
C LEU A 165 -9.87 2.89 -7.72
N GLY A 166 -10.67 2.08 -8.42
CA GLY A 166 -10.57 1.89 -9.87
C GLY A 166 -10.84 3.14 -10.72
N LYS A 167 -11.33 4.23 -10.13
CA LYS A 167 -11.60 5.50 -10.83
C LYS A 167 -10.40 6.45 -10.85
N CYS A 168 -9.31 6.14 -10.15
CA CYS A 168 -8.15 7.03 -9.97
C CYS A 168 -7.11 6.96 -11.12
N SER A 169 -7.41 6.33 -12.27
CA SER A 169 -6.39 6.01 -13.30
C SER A 169 -6.73 6.49 -14.72
N ALA A 170 -7.25 7.71 -14.86
CA ALA A 170 -7.31 8.35 -16.18
C ALA A 170 -5.93 8.98 -16.50
N PRO A 171 -5.24 8.58 -17.59
CA PRO A 171 -4.00 9.21 -17.98
C PRO A 171 -4.29 10.65 -18.41
N VAL A 172 -3.54 11.61 -17.85
CA VAL A 172 -3.46 12.97 -18.38
C VAL A 172 -2.34 13.00 -19.42
N GLY A 173 -2.56 13.71 -20.52
CA GLY A 173 -1.48 13.99 -21.47
C GLY A 173 -0.41 14.82 -20.77
N PHE A 174 0.70 14.17 -20.41
CA PHE A 174 1.86 14.82 -19.81
C PHE A 174 2.98 14.85 -20.84
N GLU A 175 3.39 16.06 -21.24
CA GLU A 175 4.54 16.30 -22.12
C GLU A 175 5.71 16.78 -21.25
N PRO A 176 6.69 15.92 -20.92
CA PRO A 176 7.82 16.30 -20.09
C PRO A 176 8.70 17.34 -20.78
N ALA A 177 9.08 18.40 -20.04
CA ALA A 177 10.01 19.40 -20.55
C ALA A 177 11.48 18.95 -20.50
N CYS A 178 11.81 17.99 -19.62
CA CYS A 178 13.13 17.38 -19.52
C CYS A 178 13.06 15.96 -18.94
N ASP A 179 14.16 15.21 -19.02
CA ASP A 179 14.28 13.83 -18.53
C ASP A 179 13.97 13.69 -17.02
N GLY A 180 14.38 14.69 -16.21
CA GLY A 180 14.08 14.71 -14.77
C GLY A 180 12.59 14.92 -14.46
N ASP A 181 11.87 15.68 -15.28
CA ASP A 181 10.42 15.85 -15.13
C ASP A 181 9.69 14.55 -15.49
N ALA A 182 10.17 13.84 -16.51
CA ALA A 182 9.64 12.53 -16.90
C ALA A 182 9.82 11.49 -15.79
N GLU A 183 11.02 11.41 -15.19
CA GLU A 183 11.29 10.47 -14.10
C GLU A 183 10.43 10.77 -12.85
N LEU A 184 10.24 12.05 -12.51
CA LEU A 184 9.38 12.44 -11.38
C LEU A 184 7.88 12.19 -11.67
N ALA A 185 7.43 12.41 -12.89
CA ALA A 185 6.06 12.08 -13.30
C ALA A 185 5.80 10.58 -13.28
N GLU A 186 6.75 9.78 -13.76
CA GLU A 186 6.69 8.33 -13.69
C GLU A 186 6.62 7.85 -12.24
N ILE A 187 7.51 8.32 -11.37
CA ILE A 187 7.56 7.83 -9.98
C ILE A 187 6.31 8.19 -9.19
N THR A 188 5.77 9.41 -9.34
CA THR A 188 4.55 9.83 -8.64
C THR A 188 3.33 9.02 -9.10
N ARG A 189 3.20 8.79 -10.40
CA ARG A 189 2.16 7.92 -10.96
C ARG A 189 2.27 6.50 -10.45
N ASP A 190 3.47 5.93 -10.46
CA ASP A 190 3.71 4.56 -10.01
C ASP A 190 3.46 4.38 -8.51
N VAL A 191 3.74 5.39 -7.67
CA VAL A 191 3.35 5.40 -6.24
C VAL A 191 1.83 5.35 -6.10
N ASN A 192 1.09 6.17 -6.85
CA ASN A 192 -0.38 6.17 -6.80
C ASN A 192 -0.95 4.83 -7.25
N GLU A 193 -0.43 4.28 -8.36
CA GLU A 193 -0.87 3.00 -8.91
C GLU A 193 -0.63 1.85 -7.92
N VAL A 194 0.58 1.75 -7.35
CA VAL A 194 0.89 0.67 -6.41
C VAL A 194 0.09 0.83 -5.11
N THR A 195 -0.16 2.07 -4.67
CA THR A 195 -1.01 2.35 -3.51
C THR A 195 -2.44 1.89 -3.75
N ALA A 196 -3.03 2.24 -4.90
CA ALA A 196 -4.38 1.82 -5.26
C ALA A 196 -4.47 0.29 -5.37
N MET A 197 -3.50 -0.35 -6.00
CA MET A 197 -3.43 -1.82 -6.14
C MET A 197 -3.35 -2.52 -4.78
N VAL A 198 -2.40 -2.14 -3.92
CA VAL A 198 -2.25 -2.74 -2.58
C VAL A 198 -3.50 -2.49 -1.75
N SER A 199 -4.06 -1.28 -1.77
CA SER A 199 -5.30 -0.93 -1.07
C SER A 199 -6.47 -1.79 -1.54
N ALA A 200 -6.62 -1.98 -2.86
CA ALA A 200 -7.66 -2.81 -3.43
C ALA A 200 -7.53 -4.27 -2.96
N THR A 201 -6.31 -4.83 -2.99
CA THR A 201 -6.07 -6.20 -2.52
C THR A 201 -6.36 -6.35 -1.01
N LEU A 202 -5.98 -5.35 -0.20
CA LEU A 202 -6.28 -5.30 1.24
C LEU A 202 -7.79 -5.32 1.50
N LEU A 203 -8.53 -4.40 0.86
CA LEU A 203 -9.96 -4.26 1.03
C LEU A 203 -10.73 -5.49 0.51
N CYS A 204 -10.29 -6.06 -0.63
CA CYS A 204 -10.82 -7.33 -1.15
C CYS A 204 -10.58 -8.48 -0.17
N GLY A 205 -9.38 -8.58 0.42
CA GLY A 205 -9.05 -9.61 1.40
C GLY A 205 -9.93 -9.52 2.65
N ILE A 206 -10.15 -8.30 3.14
CA ILE A 206 -11.04 -8.01 4.28
C ILE A 206 -12.50 -8.33 3.93
N SER A 207 -12.99 -7.88 2.76
CA SER A 207 -14.36 -8.15 2.30
C SER A 207 -14.62 -9.66 2.22
N SER A 208 -13.70 -10.38 1.58
CA SER A 208 -13.77 -11.83 1.36
C SER A 208 -13.77 -12.65 2.65
N SER A 209 -13.32 -12.07 3.77
CA SER A 209 -13.42 -12.72 5.07
C SER A 209 -14.82 -12.79 5.64
N PHE A 210 -15.70 -11.87 5.23
CA PHE A 210 -17.03 -11.69 5.79
C PHE A 210 -18.14 -12.05 4.80
N THR A 211 -17.79 -12.33 3.55
CA THR A 211 -18.69 -12.96 2.58
C THR A 211 -18.86 -14.44 2.93
N LEU A 212 -19.75 -14.72 3.86
CA LEU A 212 -20.19 -16.09 4.10
C LEU A 212 -20.85 -16.62 2.82
N GLN A 213 -20.17 -17.58 2.19
CA GLN A 213 -20.68 -18.33 1.04
C GLN A 213 -22.11 -18.77 1.37
N LYS A 214 -23.08 -18.35 0.53
CA LYS A 214 -24.46 -18.84 0.56
C LYS A 214 -24.38 -20.36 0.49
N SER A 215 -24.65 -21.07 1.59
CA SER A 215 -24.95 -22.49 1.49
C SER A 215 -26.19 -22.58 0.62
N SER A 216 -26.09 -23.29 -0.49
CA SER A 216 -27.18 -23.58 -1.41
C SER A 216 -28.39 -24.11 -0.64
N TRP A 217 -29.33 -23.22 -0.33
CA TRP A 217 -30.70 -23.55 0.04
C TRP A 217 -31.61 -23.06 -1.09
N MET A 218 -31.37 -23.55 -2.30
CA MET A 218 -32.31 -23.50 -3.39
C MET A 218 -32.06 -24.74 -4.23
N GLY A 219 -33.06 -25.63 -4.27
CA GLY A 219 -33.04 -26.82 -5.10
C GLY A 219 -32.69 -26.49 -6.55
N MET A 220 -31.85 -27.36 -7.12
CA MET A 220 -31.81 -27.67 -8.54
C MET A 220 -31.74 -26.48 -9.52
N ARG A 221 -30.52 -26.02 -9.82
CA ARG A 221 -30.14 -25.79 -11.23
C ARG A 221 -28.61 -25.74 -11.38
N LEU A 222 -28.13 -26.60 -12.26
CA LEU A 222 -26.75 -26.68 -12.72
C LEU A 222 -26.20 -25.30 -13.10
N SER A 223 -25.20 -24.82 -12.38
CA SER A 223 -24.13 -24.03 -12.97
C SER A 223 -22.80 -24.70 -12.65
N ARG A 224 -22.32 -25.47 -13.62
CA ARG A 224 -20.92 -25.87 -13.71
C ARG A 224 -20.14 -24.58 -13.95
N LYS A 225 -19.43 -24.09 -12.93
CA LYS A 225 -18.17 -23.32 -12.96
C LYS A 225 -18.09 -22.35 -11.77
N ALA A 226 -17.74 -22.89 -10.60
CA ALA A 226 -17.26 -22.12 -9.46
C ALA A 226 -16.54 -23.07 -8.48
N SER A 227 -15.36 -23.53 -8.89
CA SER A 227 -14.46 -24.32 -8.04
C SER A 227 -13.15 -23.54 -7.92
N LEU A 228 -13.11 -22.48 -7.09
CA LEU A 228 -11.89 -21.77 -6.65
C LEU A 228 -12.27 -20.51 -5.83
N ASP A 229 -12.76 -20.64 -4.60
CA ASP A 229 -12.86 -19.46 -3.72
C ASP A 229 -12.92 -19.77 -2.22
N HIS A 230 -12.38 -20.92 -1.79
CA HIS A 230 -12.38 -21.29 -0.37
C HIS A 230 -11.29 -20.61 0.48
N ASP A 231 -10.34 -19.87 -0.13
CA ASP A 231 -9.06 -19.55 0.55
C ASP A 231 -8.51 -18.13 0.31
N LYS A 232 -9.36 -17.14 -0.03
CA LYS A 232 -8.88 -15.77 -0.33
C LYS A 232 -9.10 -14.73 0.78
N GLY A 233 -9.89 -15.06 1.80
CA GLY A 233 -10.13 -14.16 2.93
C GLY A 233 -9.05 -14.25 3.98
N VAL A 234 -8.97 -13.23 4.83
CA VAL A 234 -8.10 -13.21 6.00
C VAL A 234 -8.56 -14.26 7.02
N LYS A 235 -7.68 -15.19 7.40
CA LYS A 235 -8.00 -16.38 8.20
C LYS A 235 -8.66 -16.04 9.53
N GLU A 236 -8.15 -15.04 10.23
CA GLU A 236 -8.60 -14.60 11.55
C GLU A 236 -10.04 -14.07 11.48
N PHE A 237 -10.38 -13.35 10.41
CA PHE A 237 -11.74 -12.84 10.19
C PHE A 237 -12.72 -13.92 9.73
N GLN A 238 -12.27 -14.89 8.91
CA GLN A 238 -13.12 -16.01 8.47
C GLN A 238 -13.58 -16.90 9.64
N GLN A 239 -12.70 -17.11 10.63
CA GLN A 239 -13.01 -17.95 11.79
C GLN A 239 -14.20 -17.38 12.59
N VAL A 240 -14.27 -16.06 12.79
CA VAL A 240 -15.39 -15.43 13.51
C VAL A 240 -16.65 -15.32 12.64
N GLY A 241 -16.52 -15.09 11.34
CA GLY A 241 -17.64 -15.14 10.40
C GLY A 241 -18.35 -16.51 10.41
N ALA A 242 -17.59 -17.60 10.49
CA ALA A 242 -18.14 -18.95 10.60
C ALA A 242 -18.90 -19.19 11.93
N LEU A 243 -18.48 -18.57 13.04
CA LEU A 243 -19.16 -18.67 14.34
C LEU A 243 -20.55 -18.04 14.33
N GLY A 244 -20.81 -17.07 13.44
CA GLY A 244 -22.14 -16.49 13.26
C GLY A 244 -23.21 -17.51 12.85
N ARG A 245 -22.82 -18.61 12.18
CA ARG A 245 -23.73 -19.73 11.85
C ARG A 245 -24.02 -20.66 13.04
N PHE A 246 -23.26 -20.52 14.13
CA PHE A 246 -23.28 -21.41 15.29
C PHE A 246 -23.57 -20.68 16.59
N TRP A 247 -24.09 -19.45 16.57
CA TRP A 247 -24.40 -18.71 17.81
C TRP A 247 -25.67 -19.24 18.50
N GLU A 248 -25.94 -20.54 18.48
CA GLU A 248 -26.90 -21.13 19.42
C GLU A 248 -26.27 -21.19 20.82
N LEU A 249 -25.85 -20.04 21.37
CA LEU A 249 -25.04 -19.99 22.60
C LEU A 249 -25.80 -20.54 23.80
N ARG A 250 -27.13 -20.44 23.81
CA ARG A 250 -27.95 -21.09 24.84
C ARG A 250 -27.79 -22.61 24.88
N LYS A 251 -27.43 -23.25 23.77
CA LYS A 251 -27.21 -24.70 23.68
C LYS A 251 -25.75 -25.09 23.90
N LYS A 252 -24.83 -24.11 23.98
CA LYS A 252 -23.40 -24.34 24.12
C LYS A 252 -22.98 -24.48 25.57
N GLY A 253 -22.01 -25.37 25.80
CA GLY A 253 -21.31 -25.48 27.08
C GLY A 253 -20.35 -24.33 27.32
N ASP A 254 -19.94 -24.14 28.58
CA ASP A 254 -19.09 -23.03 29.02
C ASP A 254 -17.75 -22.97 28.26
N GLU A 255 -17.15 -24.12 27.99
CA GLU A 255 -15.87 -24.20 27.26
C GLU A 255 -16.02 -23.77 25.80
N GLU A 256 -17.14 -24.07 25.14
CA GLU A 256 -17.39 -23.60 23.78
C GLU A 256 -17.61 -22.10 23.72
N VAL A 257 -18.31 -21.53 24.71
CA VAL A 257 -18.50 -20.09 24.84
C VAL A 257 -17.16 -19.39 25.07
N LYS A 258 -16.28 -19.97 25.90
CA LYS A 258 -14.92 -19.48 26.13
C LYS A 258 -14.09 -19.49 24.84
N MET A 259 -14.17 -20.57 24.06
CA MET A 259 -13.51 -20.66 22.75
C MET A 259 -14.04 -19.64 21.73
N VAL A 260 -15.32 -19.27 21.78
CA VAL A 260 -15.87 -18.19 20.95
C VAL A 260 -15.29 -16.84 21.40
N LEU A 261 -15.30 -16.56 22.70
CA LEU A 261 -14.76 -15.31 23.25
C LEU A 261 -13.27 -15.13 22.96
N GLN A 262 -12.48 -16.21 23.00
CA GLN A 262 -11.06 -16.18 22.66
C GLN A 262 -10.85 -15.76 21.20
N ARG A 263 -11.57 -16.39 20.26
CA ARG A 263 -11.49 -16.01 18.84
C ARG A 263 -11.97 -14.58 18.57
N MET A 264 -12.98 -14.12 19.32
CA MET A 264 -13.40 -12.72 19.25
C MET A 264 -12.29 -11.78 19.73
N ALA A 265 -11.61 -12.09 20.82
CA ALA A 265 -10.48 -11.27 21.30
C ALA A 265 -9.32 -11.22 20.29
N GLU A 266 -9.00 -12.34 19.62
CA GLU A 266 -8.00 -12.36 18.54
C GLU A 266 -8.41 -11.45 17.37
N MET A 267 -9.68 -11.50 16.96
CA MET A 267 -10.23 -10.61 15.94
C MET A 267 -10.22 -9.14 16.37
N GLU A 268 -10.53 -8.84 17.64
CA GLU A 268 -10.44 -7.47 18.18
C GLU A 268 -9.02 -6.92 18.08
N GLY A 269 -8.01 -7.74 18.36
CA GLY A 269 -6.60 -7.42 18.14
C GLY A 269 -6.33 -7.06 16.67
N CYS A 270 -6.77 -7.91 15.75
CA CYS A 270 -6.64 -7.66 14.30
C CYS A 270 -7.31 -6.36 13.86
N ILE A 271 -8.53 -6.08 14.35
CA ILE A 271 -9.25 -4.83 14.07
C ILE A 271 -8.42 -3.62 14.55
N GLY A 272 -7.88 -3.70 15.78
CA GLY A 272 -7.07 -2.61 16.34
C GLY A 272 -5.78 -2.36 15.57
N GLU A 273 -5.11 -3.39 15.08
CA GLU A 273 -3.91 -3.22 14.25
C GLU A 273 -4.24 -2.59 12.89
N ILE A 274 -5.33 -3.00 12.25
CA ILE A 274 -5.80 -2.40 10.99
C ILE A 274 -6.22 -0.94 11.19
N GLU A 275 -6.93 -0.64 12.28
CA GLU A 275 -7.32 0.72 12.66
C GLU A 275 -6.09 1.62 12.79
N CYS A 276 -5.08 1.19 13.56
CA CYS A 276 -3.83 1.92 13.75
C CYS A 276 -3.01 2.04 12.45
N GLY A 277 -2.93 0.97 11.66
CA GLY A 277 -2.20 0.97 10.39
C GLY A 277 -2.84 1.90 9.36
N SER A 278 -4.16 1.83 9.19
CA SER A 278 -4.91 2.65 8.24
C SER A 278 -4.86 4.14 8.60
N GLU A 279 -4.87 4.47 9.89
CA GLU A 279 -4.69 5.84 10.37
C GLU A 279 -3.32 6.42 10.00
N LYS A 280 -2.26 5.61 10.06
CA LYS A 280 -0.94 6.05 9.65
C LYS A 280 -0.88 6.32 8.14
N VAL A 281 -1.51 5.48 7.32
CA VAL A 281 -1.60 5.70 5.86
C VAL A 281 -2.42 6.95 5.54
N PHE A 282 -3.56 7.15 6.22
CA PHE A 282 -4.37 8.35 6.07
C PHE A 282 -3.56 9.62 6.39
N ARG A 283 -2.81 9.62 7.50
CA ARG A 283 -1.95 10.75 7.86
C ARG A 283 -0.83 10.98 6.84
N SER A 284 -0.17 9.94 6.35
CA SER A 284 0.89 10.12 5.34
C SER A 284 0.34 10.69 4.03
N LEU A 285 -0.82 10.23 3.58
CA LEU A 285 -1.52 10.80 2.42
C LEU A 285 -1.88 12.28 2.62
N MET A 286 -2.37 12.64 3.81
CA MET A 286 -2.67 14.03 4.15
C MET A 286 -1.41 14.91 4.16
N ASN A 287 -0.28 14.39 4.63
CA ASN A 287 0.99 15.10 4.57
C ASN A 287 1.43 15.34 3.12
N THR A 288 1.38 14.31 2.28
CA THR A 288 1.67 14.42 0.84
C THR A 288 0.78 15.49 0.19
N ARG A 289 -0.52 15.50 0.49
CA ARG A 289 -1.47 16.53 0.03
C ARG A 289 -1.03 17.94 0.44
N VAL A 290 -0.65 18.12 1.71
CA VAL A 290 -0.18 19.42 2.21
C VAL A 290 1.09 19.85 1.48
N SER A 291 2.03 18.93 1.24
CA SER A 291 3.23 19.21 0.45
C SER A 291 2.90 19.67 -0.97
N LEU A 292 1.97 19.01 -1.67
CA LEU A 292 1.54 19.43 -3.00
C LEU A 292 0.87 20.82 -3.00
N LEU A 293 0.00 21.10 -2.03
CA LEU A 293 -0.64 22.41 -1.90
C LEU A 293 0.37 23.52 -1.60
N ASN A 294 1.41 23.22 -0.82
CA ASN A 294 2.49 24.16 -0.55
C ASN A 294 3.29 24.46 -1.82
N VAL A 295 3.43 23.51 -2.75
CA VAL A 295 4.07 23.74 -4.05
C VAL A 295 3.27 24.71 -4.92
N LEU A 296 1.94 24.64 -4.88
CA LEU A 296 1.03 25.52 -5.64
C LEU A 296 0.93 26.95 -5.07
N THR A 297 1.17 27.11 -3.76
CA THR A 297 0.94 28.38 -3.05
C THR A 297 2.21 29.21 -2.84
N GLN A 298 3.39 28.60 -2.99
CA GLN A 298 4.71 29.24 -2.89
C GLN A 298 5.34 29.42 -4.26
#